data_AF-A0A8K0CNL6-F1
#
_entry.id   AF-A0A8K0CNL6-F1
#
_cell.length_a   1.000
_cell.length_b   1.000
_cell.length_c   1.000
_cell.angle_alpha   90.00
_cell.angle_beta   90.00
_cell.angle_gamma   90.00
#
_symmetry.space_group_name_H-M   'P 1'
#
loop_
_entity.id
_entity.type
_entity.pdbx_description
1 polymer ?
#
loop_
_entity_poly.entity_id
_entity_poly.type
_entity_poly.pdbx_seq_one_letter_code
_entity_poly.pdbx_strand_id
1 'polypeptide(L)'
;MQMNRLKSTAIPTFSAGSEAEMVQSKVEVHAEEDIDLNPSPLRDDFIEVEMNSSEYRDSCIQTGKTLTHGTPRKLKLRSKIRTLQRKLLSVKTNNTHEITEEDVTTFMEKNYPSIANFVKMQMHLTKVAPKRTRYTTEFKQLALMIYFLGPKMYKFLRKTLQLPSKSTLLSITRKWETNPGFNDFIFSAIQIRVNTLGTLARDCVFG
;
A
#
# COMPACT_ATOMS: atom_id res chain seq x y z
N MET A 1 -28.13 -51.19 -5.70
CA MET A 1 -28.06 -49.85 -5.06
C MET A 1 -26.95 -49.06 -5.74
N GLN A 2 -27.24 -47.90 -6.32
CA GLN A 2 -26.22 -47.04 -6.95
C GLN A 2 -25.64 -46.05 -5.93
N MET A 3 -24.32 -45.90 -5.91
CA MET A 3 -23.61 -44.93 -5.08
C MET A 3 -23.50 -43.60 -5.82
N ASN A 4 -24.17 -42.56 -5.30
CA ASN A 4 -24.09 -41.21 -5.85
C ASN A 4 -22.71 -40.59 -5.58
N ARG A 5 -21.81 -40.67 -6.57
CA ARG A 5 -20.47 -40.07 -6.50
C ARG A 5 -20.50 -38.64 -7.03
N LEU A 6 -20.05 -37.69 -6.21
CA LEU A 6 -19.94 -36.27 -6.60
C LEU A 6 -18.97 -36.08 -7.77
N LYS A 7 -19.28 -35.13 -8.66
CA LYS A 7 -18.47 -34.81 -9.84
C LYS A 7 -17.15 -34.13 -9.43
N SER A 8 -16.07 -34.39 -10.17
CA SER A 8 -14.72 -33.88 -9.88
C SER A 8 -14.55 -32.35 -9.95
N THR A 9 -15.56 -31.64 -10.46
CA THR A 9 -15.61 -30.18 -10.56
C THR A 9 -16.41 -29.51 -9.44
N ALA A 10 -16.82 -30.26 -8.41
CA ALA A 10 -17.54 -29.71 -7.26
C ALA A 10 -16.61 -28.83 -6.40
N ILE A 11 -16.80 -27.51 -6.47
CA ILE A 11 -16.17 -26.54 -5.56
C ILE A 11 -17.00 -26.51 -4.26
N PRO A 12 -16.39 -26.60 -3.07
CA PRO A 12 -17.13 -26.50 -1.82
C PRO A 12 -17.56 -25.04 -1.56
N THR A 13 -18.84 -24.75 -1.81
CA THR A 13 -19.44 -23.46 -1.43
C THR A 13 -19.57 -23.38 0.09
N PHE A 14 -18.81 -22.47 0.72
CA PHE A 14 -18.96 -22.17 2.14
C PHE A 14 -20.17 -21.25 2.34
N SER A 15 -21.31 -21.82 2.73
CA SER A 15 -22.55 -21.08 2.96
C SER A 15 -22.59 -20.49 4.38
N ALA A 16 -22.22 -19.21 4.50
CA ALA A 16 -22.68 -18.37 5.59
C ALA A 16 -23.86 -17.52 5.10
N GLY A 17 -25.07 -17.77 5.60
CA GLY A 17 -26.10 -16.71 5.68
C GLY A 17 -25.82 -15.86 6.93
N SER A 18 -26.29 -14.62 7.05
CA SER A 18 -27.12 -13.79 6.15
C SER A 18 -26.97 -12.32 6.64
N GLU A 19 -27.54 -11.25 6.07
CA GLU A 19 -28.52 -11.03 4.99
C GLU A 19 -27.90 -10.26 3.80
N ALA A 20 -28.71 -9.79 2.85
CA ALA A 20 -28.35 -8.75 1.89
C ALA A 20 -29.44 -7.67 1.79
N GLU A 21 -29.08 -6.40 1.98
CA GLU A 21 -29.86 -5.28 1.46
C GLU A 21 -28.97 -4.38 0.58
N MET A 22 -29.33 -4.31 -0.70
CA MET A 22 -28.77 -3.36 -1.65
C MET A 22 -29.47 -2.01 -1.46
N VAL A 23 -28.72 -0.95 -1.17
CA VAL A 23 -29.18 0.42 -1.44
C VAL A 23 -28.31 1.01 -2.53
N GLN A 24 -28.93 1.17 -3.70
CA GLN A 24 -28.33 1.67 -4.92
C GLN A 24 -28.69 3.16 -5.02
N SER A 25 -27.81 4.06 -4.56
CA SER A 25 -28.04 5.51 -4.67
C SER A 25 -27.55 6.05 -6.01
N LYS A 26 -28.46 6.78 -6.65
CA LYS A 26 -28.36 7.33 -8.00
C LYS A 26 -27.50 8.59 -8.00
N VAL A 27 -26.56 8.69 -8.94
CA VAL A 27 -25.87 9.96 -9.23
C VAL A 27 -26.87 10.88 -9.91
N GLU A 28 -27.06 12.08 -9.36
CA GLU A 28 -27.87 13.14 -9.97
C GLU A 28 -26.96 14.34 -10.21
N VAL A 29 -26.89 14.76 -11.47
CA VAL A 29 -25.99 15.82 -11.95
C VAL A 29 -26.73 17.14 -11.93
N HIS A 30 -26.15 18.17 -11.33
CA HIS A 30 -26.49 19.56 -11.60
C HIS A 30 -25.24 20.32 -12.03
N ALA A 31 -25.38 21.06 -13.12
CA ALA A 31 -24.44 22.07 -13.61
C ALA A 31 -24.61 23.37 -12.77
N GLU A 32 -23.80 24.44 -12.88
CA GLU A 32 -22.79 24.84 -13.86
C GLU A 32 -21.60 25.51 -13.12
N GLU A 33 -20.44 25.65 -13.78
CA GLU A 33 -19.67 26.91 -13.84
C GLU A 33 -18.46 26.72 -14.77
N ASP A 34 -18.53 27.26 -15.99
CA ASP A 34 -17.42 27.27 -16.94
C ASP A 34 -16.39 28.34 -16.53
N ILE A 35 -15.15 27.92 -16.26
CA ILE A 35 -14.00 28.81 -16.17
C ILE A 35 -12.91 28.33 -17.13
N ASP A 36 -12.90 28.91 -18.34
CA ASP A 36 -11.87 28.70 -19.35
C ASP A 36 -10.51 29.19 -18.84
N LEU A 37 -9.64 28.26 -18.44
CA LEU A 37 -8.25 28.51 -18.10
C LEU A 37 -7.30 28.10 -19.22
N ASN A 38 -7.54 28.63 -20.43
CA ASN A 38 -6.51 28.77 -21.45
C ASN A 38 -5.45 29.81 -20.99
N PRO A 39 -4.20 29.42 -20.68
CA PRO A 39 -3.15 30.38 -20.37
C PRO A 39 -2.69 31.05 -21.68
N SER A 40 -3.41 32.10 -22.07
CA SER A 40 -3.06 32.95 -23.21
C SER A 40 -1.60 33.42 -23.09
N PRO A 41 -0.80 33.39 -24.17
CA PRO A 41 0.57 33.87 -24.12
C PRO A 41 0.56 35.38 -23.92
N LEU A 42 1.06 35.82 -22.75
CA LEU A 42 1.20 37.24 -22.42
C LEU A 42 2.01 37.94 -23.52
N ARG A 43 1.33 38.83 -24.25
CA ARG A 43 1.96 39.78 -25.17
C ARG A 43 2.50 40.96 -24.36
N ASP A 44 3.70 41.40 -24.69
CA ASP A 44 4.28 42.62 -24.13
C ASP A 44 3.63 43.84 -24.81
N ASP A 45 2.48 44.30 -24.29
CA ASP A 45 1.86 45.53 -24.78
C ASP A 45 2.59 46.77 -24.24
N PHE A 46 3.09 47.58 -25.16
CA PHE A 46 3.73 48.86 -24.88
C PHE A 46 2.66 49.93 -24.64
N ILE A 47 2.82 50.71 -23.56
CA ILE A 47 2.11 51.98 -23.38
C ILE A 47 3.14 53.10 -23.55
N GLU A 48 3.05 53.83 -24.66
CA GLU A 48 3.69 55.14 -24.80
C GLU A 48 2.79 56.21 -24.17
N VAL A 49 3.37 57.07 -23.34
CA VAL A 49 2.72 58.27 -22.82
C VAL A 49 3.59 59.45 -23.22
N GLU A 50 3.08 60.29 -24.12
CA GLU A 50 3.71 61.58 -24.42
C GLU A 50 3.58 62.52 -23.21
N MET A 51 4.69 63.15 -22.84
CA MET A 51 4.69 64.31 -21.96
C MET A 51 5.66 65.36 -22.52
N ASN A 52 5.14 66.55 -22.76
CA ASN A 52 5.87 67.67 -23.35
C ASN A 52 7.05 68.10 -22.47
N SER A 53 8.24 68.21 -23.07
CA SER A 53 9.43 68.72 -22.42
C SER A 53 9.59 70.23 -22.64
N SER A 54 9.60 71.02 -21.58
CA SER A 54 10.41 72.25 -21.52
C SER A 54 11.73 71.94 -20.82
N GLU A 55 12.79 72.63 -21.23
CA GLU A 55 14.17 72.23 -20.98
C GLU A 55 14.60 72.36 -19.51
N TYR A 56 15.28 71.34 -18.99
CA TYR A 56 16.52 71.54 -18.24
C TYR A 56 17.41 70.30 -18.40
N ARG A 57 18.67 70.50 -18.83
CA ARG A 57 19.63 69.41 -18.99
C ARG A 57 20.34 69.14 -17.68
N ASP A 58 20.11 67.97 -17.10
CA ASP A 58 21.09 67.34 -16.23
C ASP A 58 21.15 65.83 -16.53
N SER A 59 21.89 65.48 -17.59
CA SER A 59 21.93 64.13 -18.15
C SER A 59 22.88 63.22 -17.38
N CYS A 60 22.59 62.97 -16.10
CA CYS A 60 23.38 62.11 -15.24
C CYS A 60 23.10 60.60 -15.49
N ILE A 61 23.81 60.05 -16.47
CA ILE A 61 24.30 58.65 -16.52
C ILE A 61 23.31 57.52 -16.17
N GLN A 62 22.03 57.59 -16.58
CA GLN A 62 21.11 56.46 -16.41
C GLN A 62 20.81 55.74 -17.73
N THR A 63 21.30 54.49 -17.83
CA THR A 63 21.05 53.62 -18.98
C THR A 63 19.56 53.36 -19.17
N GLY A 64 19.04 53.61 -20.38
CA GLY A 64 17.63 53.37 -20.71
C GLY A 64 17.17 51.95 -20.37
N LYS A 65 15.93 51.83 -19.85
CA LYS A 65 15.37 50.56 -19.35
C LYS A 65 15.45 49.42 -20.39
N THR A 66 15.28 49.77 -21.67
CA THR A 66 15.37 48.90 -22.86
C THR A 66 16.76 48.30 -23.07
N LEU A 67 17.82 49.12 -23.06
CA LEU A 67 19.22 48.73 -23.26
C LEU A 67 19.73 47.70 -22.25
N THR A 68 19.03 47.54 -21.11
CA THR A 68 19.48 46.71 -20.01
C THR A 68 18.76 45.36 -19.92
N HIS A 69 17.83 45.02 -20.83
CA HIS A 69 16.98 43.83 -20.69
C HIS A 69 17.69 42.52 -21.07
N GLY A 70 18.46 42.52 -22.15
CA GLY A 70 19.09 41.34 -22.75
C GLY A 70 20.50 40.97 -22.24
N THR A 71 20.99 41.57 -21.16
CA THR A 71 22.37 41.31 -20.71
C THR A 71 22.59 39.84 -20.31
N PRO A 72 23.78 39.24 -20.57
CA PRO A 72 24.05 37.83 -20.24
C PRO A 72 23.80 37.48 -18.77
N ARG A 73 24.04 38.43 -17.86
CA ARG A 73 23.74 38.32 -16.42
C ARG A 73 22.24 38.18 -16.15
N LYS A 74 21.38 39.01 -16.77
CA LYS A 74 19.93 38.92 -16.61
C LYS A 74 19.34 37.69 -17.30
N LEU A 75 19.87 37.26 -18.44
CA LEU A 75 19.47 36.00 -19.09
C LEU A 75 19.77 34.79 -18.20
N LYS A 76 20.99 34.70 -17.63
CA LYS A 76 21.34 33.67 -16.63
C LYS A 76 20.39 33.71 -15.43
N LEU A 77 20.09 34.88 -14.87
CA LEU A 77 19.15 35.02 -13.76
C LEU A 77 17.73 34.54 -14.13
N ARG A 78 17.19 34.93 -15.28
CA ARG A 78 15.88 34.47 -15.79
C ARG A 78 15.83 32.95 -16.03
N SER A 79 16.93 32.36 -16.51
CA SER A 79 17.03 30.90 -16.67
C SER A 79 17.03 30.17 -15.30
N LYS A 80 17.69 30.75 -14.28
CA LYS A 80 17.72 30.22 -12.91
C LYS A 80 16.35 30.34 -12.26
N ILE A 81 15.66 31.48 -12.40
CA ILE A 81 14.28 31.69 -11.93
C ILE A 81 13.35 30.66 -12.57
N ARG A 82 13.32 30.53 -13.91
CA ARG A 82 12.52 29.52 -14.61
C ARG A 82 12.84 28.08 -14.20
N THR A 83 14.08 27.79 -13.80
CA THR A 83 14.49 26.44 -13.35
C THR A 83 14.05 26.19 -11.91
N LEU A 84 14.15 27.17 -11.02
CA LEU A 84 13.66 27.08 -9.64
C LEU A 84 12.13 27.01 -9.58
N GLN A 85 11.43 27.79 -10.41
CA GLN A 85 9.97 27.71 -10.56
C GLN A 85 9.53 26.33 -11.07
N ARG A 86 10.20 25.76 -12.08
CA ARG A 86 9.93 24.38 -12.52
C ARG A 86 10.19 23.33 -11.43
N LYS A 87 11.23 23.50 -10.61
CA LYS A 87 11.47 22.63 -9.44
C LYS A 87 10.38 22.76 -8.39
N LEU A 88 9.94 23.98 -8.07
CA LEU A 88 8.84 24.22 -7.13
C LEU A 88 7.51 23.67 -7.65
N LEU A 89 7.21 23.83 -8.95
CA LEU A 89 6.04 23.22 -9.57
C LEU A 89 6.10 21.70 -9.49
N SER A 90 7.24 21.08 -9.82
CA SER A 90 7.43 19.63 -9.68
C SER A 90 7.27 19.15 -8.25
N VAL A 91 7.78 19.85 -7.24
CA VAL A 91 7.57 19.51 -5.83
C VAL A 91 6.09 19.71 -5.44
N LYS A 92 5.43 20.77 -5.93
CA LYS A 92 4.02 21.03 -5.64
C LYS A 92 3.07 20.03 -6.32
N THR A 93 3.39 19.53 -7.51
CA THR A 93 2.64 18.42 -8.14
C THR A 93 2.86 17.09 -7.42
N ASN A 94 3.96 16.95 -6.67
CA ASN A 94 4.20 15.78 -5.82
C ASN A 94 3.45 15.87 -4.47
N ASN A 95 2.72 16.95 -4.18
CA ASN A 95 1.72 17.00 -3.09
C ASN A 95 0.42 16.23 -3.44
N THR A 96 0.47 15.26 -4.36
CA THR A 96 -0.40 14.09 -4.22
C THR A 96 -0.15 13.51 -2.83
N HIS A 97 -1.18 13.31 -2.00
CA HIS A 97 -1.03 12.72 -0.67
C HIS A 97 -0.12 11.47 -0.75
N GLU A 98 1.11 11.58 -0.24
CA GLU A 98 2.00 10.44 -0.15
C GLU A 98 1.34 9.47 0.83
N ILE A 99 0.90 8.31 0.32
CA ILE A 99 0.23 7.30 1.14
C ILE A 99 1.25 6.81 2.17
N THR A 100 1.07 7.24 3.41
CA THR A 100 1.97 6.92 4.51
C THR A 100 1.75 5.49 4.97
N GLU A 101 2.71 4.91 5.69
CA GLU A 101 2.56 3.54 6.19
C GLU A 101 1.45 3.44 7.25
N GLU A 102 1.27 4.53 7.99
CA GLU A 102 0.18 4.80 8.91
C GLU A 102 -1.19 4.73 8.19
N ASP A 103 -1.29 5.26 6.96
CA ASP A 103 -2.53 5.21 6.16
C ASP A 103 -2.84 3.78 5.69
N VAL A 104 -1.82 3.05 5.21
CA VAL A 104 -1.97 1.63 4.81
C VAL A 104 -2.36 0.77 6.02
N THR A 105 -1.73 1.00 7.17
CA THR A 105 -1.96 0.20 8.37
C THR A 105 -3.33 0.46 8.99
N THR A 106 -3.75 1.72 9.11
CA THR A 106 -5.10 2.08 9.61
C THR A 106 -6.19 1.57 8.66
N PHE A 107 -6.00 1.68 7.34
CA PHE A 107 -6.91 1.09 6.36
C PHE A 107 -7.03 -0.44 6.52
N MET A 108 -5.89 -1.13 6.67
CA MET A 108 -5.87 -2.59 6.83
C MET A 108 -6.50 -3.05 8.15
N GLU A 109 -6.29 -2.34 9.26
CA GLU A 109 -6.94 -2.66 10.53
C GLU A 109 -8.45 -2.43 10.51
N LYS A 110 -8.91 -1.36 9.84
CA LYS A 110 -10.33 -1.05 9.71
C LYS A 110 -11.10 -2.05 8.84
N ASN A 111 -10.51 -2.48 7.72
CA ASN A 111 -11.20 -3.32 6.73
C ASN A 111 -10.87 -4.81 6.83
N TYR A 112 -9.66 -5.18 7.26
CA TYR A 112 -9.14 -6.55 7.22
C TYR A 112 -8.32 -6.91 8.49
N PRO A 113 -8.87 -6.77 9.71
CA PRO A 113 -8.13 -6.90 10.96
C PRO A 113 -7.37 -8.24 11.08
N SER A 114 -7.96 -9.35 10.59
CA SER A 114 -7.34 -10.68 10.59
C SER A 114 -6.04 -10.79 9.78
N ILE A 115 -5.82 -9.89 8.82
CA ILE A 115 -4.66 -9.89 7.91
C ILE A 115 -3.76 -8.65 8.15
N ALA A 116 -4.27 -7.62 8.83
CA ALA A 116 -3.54 -6.38 9.12
C ALA A 116 -2.18 -6.62 9.77
N ASN A 117 -2.09 -7.49 10.80
CA ASN A 117 -0.83 -7.84 11.45
C ASN A 117 0.17 -8.52 10.50
N PHE A 118 -0.30 -9.33 9.56
CA PHE A 118 0.56 -9.93 8.54
C PHE A 118 1.12 -8.88 7.57
N VAL A 119 0.30 -7.95 7.11
CA VAL A 119 0.73 -6.87 6.19
C VAL A 119 1.68 -5.90 6.90
N LYS A 120 1.37 -5.47 8.13
CA LYS A 120 2.30 -4.73 9.01
C LYS A 120 3.67 -5.39 9.08
N MET A 121 3.70 -6.70 9.34
CA MET A 121 4.96 -7.44 9.41
C MET A 121 5.68 -7.53 8.06
N GLN A 122 4.96 -7.71 6.94
CA GLN A 122 5.59 -7.71 5.61
C GLN A 122 6.21 -6.34 5.29
N MET A 123 5.52 -5.23 5.56
CA MET A 123 6.04 -3.86 5.37
C MET A 123 7.30 -3.60 6.19
N HIS A 124 7.35 -4.06 7.44
CA HIS A 124 8.57 -4.00 8.25
C HIS A 124 9.69 -4.89 7.67
N LEU A 125 9.36 -6.09 7.18
CA LEU A 125 10.34 -7.04 6.66
C LEU A 125 10.92 -6.65 5.28
N THR A 126 10.20 -5.93 4.43
CA THR A 126 10.72 -5.44 3.14
C THR A 126 11.78 -4.37 3.30
N LYS A 127 11.71 -3.54 4.36
CA LYS A 127 12.73 -2.54 4.72
C LYS A 127 14.05 -3.17 5.20
N VAL A 128 13.99 -4.37 5.77
CA VAL A 128 15.14 -5.02 6.42
C VAL A 128 15.82 -6.00 5.46
N ALA A 129 17.14 -5.87 5.29
CA ALA A 129 17.92 -6.78 4.46
C ALA A 129 17.68 -8.27 4.85
N PRO A 130 17.46 -9.21 3.90
CA PRO A 130 17.03 -10.58 4.20
C PRO A 130 17.92 -11.41 5.13
N LYS A 131 19.20 -11.02 5.32
CA LYS A 131 20.13 -11.66 6.26
C LYS A 131 20.02 -11.15 7.71
N ARG A 132 19.28 -10.05 7.94
CA ARG A 132 19.08 -9.41 9.27
C ARG A 132 17.63 -9.45 9.77
N THR A 133 16.71 -10.03 9.01
CA THR A 133 15.28 -10.14 9.39
C THR A 133 15.09 -11.02 10.63
N ARG A 134 14.46 -10.48 11.67
CA ARG A 134 13.99 -11.23 12.85
C ARG A 134 12.49 -11.45 12.73
N TYR A 135 12.06 -12.70 12.66
CA TYR A 135 10.64 -13.06 12.63
C TYR A 135 10.08 -13.23 14.05
N THR A 136 8.89 -12.67 14.31
CA THR A 136 8.11 -12.89 15.54
C THR A 136 7.66 -14.35 15.67
N THR A 137 7.28 -14.77 16.87
CA THR A 137 6.77 -16.13 17.16
C THR A 137 5.48 -16.45 16.40
N GLU A 138 4.54 -15.52 16.39
CA GLU A 138 3.26 -15.64 15.65
C GLU A 138 3.49 -15.78 14.14
N PHE A 139 4.34 -14.92 13.56
CA PHE A 139 4.66 -14.98 12.13
C PHE A 139 5.38 -16.28 11.75
N LYS A 140 6.22 -16.82 12.66
CA LYS A 140 6.84 -18.14 12.53
C LYS A 140 5.79 -19.26 12.56
N GLN A 141 4.79 -19.18 13.44
CA GLN A 141 3.67 -20.15 13.51
C GLN A 141 2.83 -20.11 12.23
N LEU A 142 2.42 -18.92 11.76
CA LEU A 142 1.69 -18.74 10.50
C LEU A 142 2.47 -19.31 9.31
N ALA A 143 3.77 -18.99 9.21
CA ALA A 143 4.63 -19.53 8.17
C ALA A 143 4.74 -21.07 8.24
N LEU A 144 4.74 -21.65 9.45
CA LEU A 144 4.77 -23.08 9.66
C LEU A 144 3.46 -23.76 9.27
N MET A 145 2.31 -23.14 9.55
CA MET A 145 0.99 -23.61 9.10
C MET A 145 0.93 -23.67 7.56
N ILE A 146 1.36 -22.61 6.87
CA ILE A 146 1.40 -22.58 5.39
C ILE A 146 2.35 -23.67 4.85
N TYR A 147 3.48 -23.91 5.53
CA TYR A 147 4.44 -24.95 5.14
C TYR A 147 3.87 -26.37 5.28
N PHE A 148 3.13 -26.67 6.36
CA PHE A 148 2.47 -27.96 6.54
C PHE A 148 1.26 -28.14 5.60
N LEU A 149 0.50 -27.07 5.32
CA LEU A 149 -0.60 -27.10 4.35
C LEU A 149 -0.10 -27.40 2.93
N GLY A 150 1.09 -26.90 2.56
CA GLY A 150 1.68 -27.23 1.26
C GLY A 150 3.11 -26.73 1.08
N PRO A 151 4.15 -27.57 1.17
CA PRO A 151 5.55 -27.13 1.05
C PRO A 151 5.90 -26.62 -0.36
N LYS A 152 5.20 -27.10 -1.40
CA LYS A 152 5.31 -26.56 -2.77
C LYS A 152 4.74 -25.14 -2.86
N MET A 153 3.56 -24.91 -2.29
CA MET A 153 2.93 -23.59 -2.20
C MET A 153 3.78 -22.62 -1.37
N TYR A 154 4.32 -23.06 -0.24
CA TYR A 154 5.26 -22.28 0.58
C TYR A 154 6.49 -21.83 -0.21
N LYS A 155 7.10 -22.73 -1.01
CA LYS A 155 8.24 -22.40 -1.89
C LYS A 155 7.86 -21.37 -2.97
N PHE A 156 6.61 -21.38 -3.46
CA PHE A 156 6.11 -20.38 -4.39
C PHE A 156 5.88 -19.03 -3.70
N LEU A 157 5.12 -18.99 -2.61
CA LEU A 157 4.82 -17.77 -1.83
C LEU A 157 6.09 -17.07 -1.31
N ARG A 158 7.13 -17.83 -0.95
CA ARG A 158 8.43 -17.28 -0.53
C ARG A 158 9.18 -16.50 -1.62
N LYS A 159 8.74 -16.54 -2.89
CA LYS A 159 9.31 -15.70 -3.96
C LYS A 159 8.84 -14.25 -3.87
N THR A 160 7.64 -14.00 -3.35
CA THR A 160 7.02 -12.67 -3.29
C THR A 160 6.91 -12.13 -1.86
N LEU A 161 6.72 -13.02 -0.88
CA LEU A 161 6.57 -12.68 0.53
C LEU A 161 7.86 -12.98 1.30
N GLN A 162 8.20 -12.14 2.30
CA GLN A 162 9.38 -12.31 3.15
C GLN A 162 9.16 -13.43 4.19
N LEU A 163 9.06 -14.67 3.72
CA LEU A 163 8.83 -15.84 4.56
C LEU A 163 10.13 -16.46 5.09
N PRO A 164 10.11 -17.06 6.31
CA PRO A 164 11.23 -17.80 6.87
C PRO A 164 11.85 -18.83 5.92
N SER A 165 13.10 -19.22 6.17
CA SER A 165 13.69 -20.33 5.43
C SER A 165 13.16 -21.68 5.93
N LYS A 166 13.24 -22.73 5.10
CA LYS A 166 12.98 -24.12 5.55
C LYS A 166 13.82 -24.48 6.78
N SER A 167 15.08 -24.04 6.83
CA SER A 167 15.97 -24.25 7.98
C SER A 167 15.44 -23.55 9.24
N THR A 168 14.90 -22.34 9.11
CA THR A 168 14.25 -21.59 10.20
C THR A 168 13.03 -22.33 10.72
N LEU A 169 12.16 -22.84 9.84
CA LEU A 169 11.00 -23.65 10.23
C LEU A 169 11.40 -24.95 10.94
N LEU A 170 12.39 -25.67 10.41
CA LEU A 170 12.91 -26.89 11.04
C LEU A 170 13.57 -26.61 12.41
N SER A 171 14.22 -25.45 12.57
CA SER A 171 14.79 -25.02 13.86
C SER A 171 13.72 -24.77 14.92
N ILE A 172 12.50 -24.37 14.51
CA ILE A 172 11.35 -24.21 15.40
C ILE A 172 10.77 -25.59 15.77
N THR A 173 10.50 -26.45 14.78
CA THR A 173 9.89 -27.77 15.05
C THR A 173 10.82 -28.72 15.80
N ARG A 174 12.14 -28.58 15.68
CA ARG A 174 13.13 -29.34 16.46
C ARG A 174 13.07 -29.08 17.97
N LYS A 175 12.42 -28.00 18.41
CA LYS A 175 12.23 -27.70 19.84
C LYS A 175 10.97 -28.34 20.43
N TRP A 176 10.21 -29.09 19.63
CA TRP A 176 9.00 -29.74 20.10
C TRP A 176 9.37 -31.06 20.79
N GLU A 177 9.01 -31.15 22.08
CA GLU A 177 9.22 -32.34 22.90
C GLU A 177 8.30 -33.46 22.41
N THR A 178 8.88 -34.37 21.62
CA THR A 178 8.22 -35.56 21.09
C THR A 178 8.65 -36.76 21.92
N ASN A 179 8.14 -36.82 23.15
CA ASN A 179 8.34 -37.97 24.02
C ASN A 179 7.58 -39.19 23.45
N PRO A 180 8.12 -40.42 23.60
CA PRO A 180 7.42 -41.63 23.21
C PRO A 180 6.19 -41.84 24.09
N GLY A 181 5.07 -42.26 23.48
CA GLY A 181 3.78 -42.44 24.15
C GLY A 181 2.74 -41.42 23.70
N PHE A 182 1.67 -41.26 24.49
CA PHE A 182 0.65 -40.25 24.24
C PHE A 182 1.11 -38.88 24.76
N ASN A 183 0.79 -37.82 24.00
CA ASN A 183 1.14 -36.45 24.37
C ASN A 183 -0.08 -35.78 25.01
N ASP A 184 -0.06 -35.60 26.32
CA ASP A 184 -1.18 -35.05 27.11
C ASP A 184 -1.61 -33.65 26.67
N PHE A 185 -0.68 -32.83 26.14
CA PHE A 185 -1.01 -31.53 25.57
C PHE A 185 -1.87 -31.65 24.30
N ILE A 186 -1.59 -32.65 23.44
CA ILE A 186 -2.42 -32.92 22.26
C ILE A 186 -3.80 -33.45 22.68
N PHE A 187 -3.86 -34.39 23.63
CA PHE A 187 -5.16 -34.94 24.08
C PHE A 187 -6.02 -33.93 24.83
N SER A 188 -5.44 -33.07 25.67
CA SER A 188 -6.18 -31.97 26.32
C SER A 188 -6.68 -30.93 25.32
N ALA A 189 -5.89 -30.58 24.30
CA ALA A 189 -6.36 -29.71 23.21
C ALA A 189 -7.51 -30.34 22.40
N ILE A 190 -7.45 -31.64 22.12
CA ILE A 190 -8.54 -32.39 21.47
C ILE A 190 -9.78 -32.45 22.37
N GLN A 191 -9.61 -32.69 23.67
CA GLN A 191 -10.70 -32.80 24.64
C GLN A 191 -11.57 -31.53 24.68
N ILE A 192 -10.97 -30.34 24.63
CA ILE A 192 -11.70 -29.06 24.52
C ILE A 192 -12.64 -29.08 23.31
N ARG A 193 -12.18 -29.59 22.16
CA ARG A 193 -13.01 -29.68 20.96
C ARG A 193 -14.08 -30.76 21.08
N VAL A 194 -13.74 -31.96 21.55
CA VAL A 194 -14.66 -33.09 21.71
C VAL A 194 -15.82 -32.74 22.65
N ASN A 195 -15.57 -31.99 23.72
CA ASN A 195 -16.60 -31.51 24.63
C ASN A 195 -17.66 -30.62 23.95
N THR A 196 -17.30 -29.90 22.88
CA THR A 196 -18.23 -29.08 22.07
C THR A 196 -18.95 -29.85 20.96
N LEU A 197 -18.58 -31.11 20.69
CA LEU A 197 -19.25 -31.96 19.71
C LEU A 197 -20.48 -32.64 20.32
N GLY A 198 -21.53 -32.82 19.51
CA GLY A 198 -22.69 -33.65 19.86
C GLY A 198 -22.30 -35.13 20.02
N THR A 199 -23.11 -35.91 20.75
CA THR A 199 -22.79 -37.29 21.17
C THR A 199 -22.30 -38.18 20.02
N LEU A 200 -23.07 -38.27 18.93
CA LEU A 200 -22.75 -39.08 17.73
C LEU A 200 -21.44 -38.66 17.02
N ALA A 201 -20.95 -37.43 17.25
CA ALA A 201 -19.71 -36.94 16.67
C ALA A 201 -18.49 -37.12 17.61
N ARG A 202 -18.69 -37.73 18.78
CA ARG A 202 -17.61 -38.15 19.69
C ARG A 202 -17.16 -39.59 19.45
N ASP A 203 -18.00 -40.39 18.82
CA ASP A 203 -17.71 -41.79 18.50
C ASP A 203 -16.62 -41.86 17.43
N CYS A 204 -15.49 -42.47 17.78
CA CYS A 204 -14.34 -42.65 16.90
C CYS A 204 -13.71 -44.02 17.11
N VAL A 205 -13.07 -44.55 16.05
CA VAL A 205 -12.42 -45.85 16.04
C VAL A 205 -10.92 -45.65 15.94
N PHE A 206 -10.16 -46.35 16.79
CA PHE A 206 -8.71 -46.44 16.68
C PHE A 206 -8.35 -47.54 15.67
N GLY A 207 -7.56 -47.20 14.65
CA GLY A 207 -7.18 -48.09 13.53
C GLY A 207 -5.79 -47.80 13.01
#